data_AF-A0A2D0JZX3-F1
#
_entry.id   AF-A0A2D0JZX3-F1
#
_cell.length_a   1.000
_cell.length_b   1.000
_cell.length_c   1.000
_cell.angle_alpha   90.00
_cell.angle_beta   90.00
_cell.angle_gamma   90.00
#
_symmetry.space_group_name_H-M   'P 1'
#
loop_
_entity.id
_entity.type
_entity.pdbx_description
1 polymer ?
#
loop_
_entity_poly.entity_id
_entity_poly.type
_entity_poly.pdbx_seq_one_letter_code
_entity_poly.pdbx_strand_id
1 'polypeptide(L)' 'MVKMYQCDAVYMEQTVNIKPIKTELDYQEALKAIAPLFDNPPEMGTPEFDYMEVMVLLIEAYEAEHYPITPPDTP' A
#
# COMPACT_ATOMS: atom_id res chain seq x y z
N MET A 1 -39.22 5.19 14.45
CA MET A 1 -39.02 3.77 14.11
C MET A 1 -37.61 3.64 13.55
N VAL A 2 -36.68 3.22 14.40
CA VAL A 2 -35.30 2.93 14.00
C VAL A 2 -35.34 1.64 13.20
N LYS A 3 -35.26 1.72 11.87
CA LYS A 3 -34.89 0.54 11.09
C LYS A 3 -33.39 0.39 11.25
N MET A 4 -33.04 -0.49 12.17
CA MET A 4 -31.72 -1.05 12.36
C MET A 4 -31.30 -1.59 10.99
N TYR A 5 -30.42 -0.87 10.31
CA TYR A 5 -29.57 -1.51 9.32
C TYR A 5 -28.62 -2.36 10.15
N GLN A 6 -29.00 -3.61 10.34
CA GLN A 6 -28.04 -4.68 10.57
C GLN A 6 -27.19 -4.71 9.31
N CYS A 7 -26.15 -3.86 9.28
CA CYS A 7 -25.02 -4.07 8.40
C CYS A 7 -24.39 -5.36 8.89
N ASP A 8 -24.65 -6.43 8.14
CA ASP A 8 -24.10 -7.74 8.37
C ASP A 8 -22.60 -7.60 8.64
N ALA A 9 -22.16 -8.15 9.77
CA ALA A 9 -20.77 -8.22 10.22
C ALA A 9 -19.88 -9.10 9.31
N VAL A 10 -20.28 -9.30 8.05
CA VAL A 10 -19.53 -10.01 7.01
C VAL A 10 -18.61 -9.04 6.25
N TYR A 11 -18.79 -7.73 6.38
CA TYR A 11 -17.97 -6.69 5.74
C TYR A 11 -16.93 -6.02 6.65
N MET A 12 -16.56 -6.63 7.77
CA MET A 12 -15.47 -6.15 8.62
C MET A 12 -14.59 -7.33 9.03
N GLU A 13 -13.43 -7.45 8.37
CA GLU A 13 -12.15 -8.01 8.86
C GLU A 13 -11.27 -8.57 7.72
N GLN A 14 -11.22 -7.90 6.56
CA GLN A 14 -9.94 -7.87 5.83
C GLN A 14 -9.13 -6.73 6.44
N THR A 15 -8.61 -6.93 7.66
CA THR A 15 -7.68 -5.96 8.25
C THR A 15 -6.38 -6.05 7.47
N VAL A 16 -6.29 -5.29 6.39
CA VAL A 16 -5.05 -5.06 5.70
C VAL A 16 -4.09 -4.41 6.69
N ASN A 17 -3.07 -5.16 7.12
CA ASN A 17 -2.12 -4.71 8.12
C ASN A 17 -1.09 -3.78 7.46
N ILE A 18 -1.40 -2.49 7.42
CA ILE A 18 -0.49 -1.45 6.92
C ILE A 18 0.37 -0.95 8.09
N LYS A 19 1.69 -1.01 7.93
CA LYS A 19 2.67 -0.46 8.88
C LYS A 19 3.58 0.55 8.17
N PRO A 20 4.08 1.59 8.85
CA PRO A 20 5.13 2.45 8.29
C PRO A 20 6.37 1.64 7.91
N ILE A 21 7.04 2.01 6.82
CA ILE A 21 8.32 1.44 6.40
C ILE A 21 9.43 2.24 7.09
N LYS A 22 10.15 1.62 8.03
CA LYS A 22 11.20 2.29 8.83
C LYS A 22 12.58 1.70 8.64
N THR A 23 12.64 0.48 8.12
CA THR A 23 13.87 -0.28 7.95
C THR A 23 13.95 -0.84 6.54
N GLU A 24 15.15 -1.16 6.10
CA GLU A 24 15.37 -1.83 4.82
C GLU A 24 14.59 -3.14 4.71
N LEU A 25 14.44 -3.89 5.81
CA LEU A 25 13.64 -5.10 5.82
C LEU A 25 12.15 -4.79 5.55
N ASP A 26 11.58 -3.77 6.18
CA ASP A 26 10.20 -3.36 5.93
C ASP A 26 10.00 -2.96 4.46
N TYR A 27 11.00 -2.29 3.87
CA TYR A 27 10.99 -1.85 2.48
C TYR A 27 11.00 -3.05 1.52
N GLN A 28 11.89 -4.01 1.74
CA GLN A 28 11.95 -5.24 0.92
C GLN A 28 10.68 -6.09 1.07
N GLU A 29 10.11 -6.17 2.27
CA GLU A 29 8.82 -6.83 2.50
C GLU A 29 7.69 -6.13 1.73
N ALA A 30 7.66 -4.80 1.75
CA ALA A 30 6.69 -3.98 1.04
C ALA A 30 6.76 -4.18 -0.47
N LEU A 31 7.96 -4.12 -1.07
CA LEU A 31 8.17 -4.38 -2.49
C LEU A 31 7.68 -5.78 -2.88
N LYS A 32 8.02 -6.80 -2.08
CA LYS A 32 7.59 -8.17 -2.31
C LYS A 32 6.08 -8.34 -2.22
N ALA A 33 5.43 -7.61 -1.31
CA ALA A 33 3.99 -7.69 -1.12
C ALA A 33 3.21 -7.11 -2.31
N ILE A 34 3.67 -5.99 -2.88
CA ILE A 34 2.97 -5.33 -3.99
C ILE A 34 3.39 -5.82 -5.38
N ALA A 35 4.55 -6.47 -5.52
CA ALA A 35 5.04 -6.93 -6.83
C ALA A 35 4.01 -7.74 -7.65
N PRO A 36 3.28 -8.73 -7.09
CA PRO A 36 2.27 -9.49 -7.84
C PRO A 36 1.07 -8.63 -8.30
N LEU A 37 0.80 -7.51 -7.61
CA LEU A 37 -0.30 -6.62 -7.94
C LEU A 37 0.00 -5.78 -9.19
N PHE A 38 1.25 -5.66 -9.62
CA PHE A 38 1.56 -5.01 -10.91
C PHE A 38 1.31 -5.93 -12.11
N ASP A 39 1.53 -7.23 -11.96
CA ASP A 39 1.24 -8.22 -13.00
C ASP A 39 -0.27 -8.48 -13.14
N ASN A 40 -1.00 -8.41 -12.03
CA ASN A 40 -2.45 -8.58 -11.97
C ASN A 40 -3.09 -7.50 -11.07
N PRO A 41 -3.31 -6.29 -11.61
CA PRO A 41 -3.80 -5.17 -10.82
C PRO A 41 -5.22 -5.39 -10.30
N PRO A 42 -5.48 -5.06 -9.02
CA PRO A 42 -6.82 -5.11 -8.46
C PRO A 42 -7.74 -4.08 -9.13
N GLU A 43 -9.05 -4.33 -9.04
CA GLU A 43 -10.06 -3.40 -9.57
C GLU A 43 -10.09 -2.12 -8.74
N MET A 44 -10.28 -0.97 -9.38
CA MET A 44 -10.37 0.30 -8.68
C MET A 44 -11.53 0.31 -7.68
N GLY A 45 -11.26 0.86 -6.49
CA GLY A 45 -12.25 0.96 -5.41
C GLY A 45 -12.47 -0.33 -4.61
N THR A 46 -11.64 -1.36 -4.82
CA THR A 46 -11.59 -2.51 -3.90
C THR A 46 -10.58 -2.28 -2.77
N PRO A 47 -10.75 -2.93 -1.60
CA PRO A 47 -9.79 -2.83 -0.50
C PRO A 47 -8.35 -3.22 -0.87
N GLU A 48 -8.19 -4.14 -1.84
CA GLU A 48 -6.88 -4.54 -2.36
C GLU A 48 -6.22 -3.43 -3.19
N PHE A 49 -7.01 -2.67 -3.95
CA PHE A 49 -6.53 -1.50 -4.66
C PHE A 49 -6.14 -0.38 -3.67
N ASP A 50 -6.98 -0.12 -2.66
CA ASP A 50 -6.67 0.83 -1.59
C ASP A 50 -5.35 0.46 -0.87
N TYR A 51 -5.13 -0.83 -0.61
CA TYR A 51 -3.85 -1.33 -0.06
C TYR A 51 -2.67 -1.04 -0.98
N MET A 52 -2.81 -1.36 -2.27
CA MET A 52 -1.76 -1.13 -3.26
C MET A 52 -1.37 0.34 -3.31
N GLU A 53 -2.35 1.25 -3.37
CA GLU A 53 -2.10 2.69 -3.40
C GLU A 53 -1.36 3.18 -2.15
N VAL A 54 -1.80 2.78 -0.96
CA VAL A 54 -1.15 3.20 0.30
C VAL A 54 0.27 2.63 0.39
N MET A 55 0.50 1.38 0.00
CA MET A 55 1.84 0.79 0.02
C MET A 55 2.80 1.46 -0.94
N VAL A 56 2.35 1.81 -2.15
CA VAL A 56 3.15 2.57 -3.12
C VAL A 56 3.59 3.91 -2.50
N LEU A 57 2.68 4.65 -1.89
CA LEU A 57 3.00 5.93 -1.23
C LEU A 57 4.02 5.78 -0.10
N LEU A 58 3.93 4.70 0.69
CA LEU A 58 4.89 4.43 1.77
C LEU A 58 6.28 4.06 1.23
N ILE A 59 6.34 3.31 0.13
CA ILE A 59 7.57 2.95 -0.56
C ILE A 59 8.23 4.22 -1.12
N GLU A 60 7.48 5.05 -1.83
CA GLU A 60 7.99 6.33 -2.38
C GLU A 60 8.56 7.22 -1.28
N ALA A 61 7.87 7.33 -0.13
CA ALA A 61 8.35 8.11 1.00
C ALA A 61 9.68 7.56 1.57
N TYR A 62 9.81 6.24 1.71
CA TYR A 62 11.05 5.61 2.15
C TYR A 62 12.18 5.82 1.14
N GLU A 63 11.92 5.64 -0.16
CA GLU A 63 12.90 5.84 -1.23
C GLU A 63 13.39 7.29 -1.29
N ALA A 64 12.52 8.27 -1.11
CA ALA A 64 12.91 9.68 -1.10
C ALA A 64 13.91 10.01 0.01
N GLU A 65 13.81 9.34 1.16
CA GLU A 65 14.73 9.52 2.29
C GLU A 65 16.05 8.73 2.13
N HIS A 66 15.99 7.52 1.55
CA HIS A 66 17.11 6.57 1.56
C HIS A 66 17.87 6.48 0.23
N TYR A 67 17.21 6.76 -0.89
CA TYR A 67 17.74 6.68 -2.25
C TYR A 67 17.50 7.98 -3.02
N PRO A 68 18.08 9.11 -2.57
CA PRO A 68 17.90 10.39 -3.24
C PRO A 68 18.43 10.31 -4.68
N ILE A 69 17.58 10.68 -5.64
CA ILE A 69 17.97 10.75 -7.05
C ILE A 69 18.96 11.90 -7.20
N THR A 70 20.22 11.58 -7.48
CA THR A 70 21.20 12.60 -7.87
C THR A 70 20.86 13.08 -9.27
N PRO A 71 20.76 14.40 -9.50
CA PRO A 71 20.58 14.92 -10.85
C PRO A 71 21.72 14.43 -11.76
N PRO A 72 21.46 14.17 -13.04
CA PRO A 72 22.50 13.76 -13.96
C PRO A 72 23.59 14.83 -14.04
N ASP A 73 24.86 14.42 -14.04
CA ASP A 73 25.98 15.31 -14.30
C ASP A 73 25.82 15.89 -15.71
N THR A 74 25.48 17.17 -15.79
CA THR A 74 25.45 17.89 -17.06
C THR A 74 26.90 18.19 -17.48
N PRO A 75 27.34 17.78 -18.68
CA PRO A 75 28.71 18.03 -19.17
C PRO A 75 29.00 19.52 -19.40
#